data_AF-A0A9P4MK25-F1
#
_entry.id   AF-A0A9P4MK25-F1
#
_cell.length_a   1.000
_cell.length_b   1.000
_cell.length_c   1.000
_cell.angle_alpha   90.00
_cell.angle_beta   90.00
_cell.angle_gamma   90.00
#
_symmetry.space_group_name_H-M   'P 1'
#
loop_
_entity.id
_entity.type
_entity.pdbx_description
1 polymer ?
#
loop_
_entity_poly.entity_id
_entity_poly.type
_entity_poly.pdbx_seq_one_letter_code
_entity_poly.pdbx_strand_id
1 'polypeptide(L)'
;RPADADGLVLEAWAQGFMLGGLIIMSAITLANMRRKVLLHKLILLLFGTLQSFSVFFKPPYYGWYLAAGGVFLNTSWSMHNVIAWLKNKPFLSRKVSLLYIGSVIAVQPYWILEMVAAFLYFNDYNNLFTYTRPWESLFRDPWWLFTTASLFWNIKRRYEFSLIELVRVSPRLGMLLAAMIMSIIFIICDVLSVTHVIKSDSSDGINPFWKLAFVFKCLTDTIILDDFKTALDKLKEHHFAKM
;
A
#
# COMPACT_ATOMS: atom_id res chain seq x y z
N ARG A 1 4.36 -17.53 14.60
CA ARG A 1 4.52 -16.66 15.78
C ARG A 1 6.00 -16.42 16.03
N PRO A 2 6.45 -15.21 16.42
CA PRO A 2 7.85 -15.03 16.82
C PRO A 2 8.05 -15.77 18.15
N ALA A 3 8.54 -17.01 18.06
CA ALA A 3 8.99 -17.76 19.23
C ALA A 3 10.51 -17.63 19.40
N ASP A 4 11.21 -17.31 18.32
CA ASP A 4 12.65 -17.10 18.29
C ASP A 4 13.00 -15.62 18.52
N ALA A 5 14.11 -15.38 19.23
CA ALA A 5 14.60 -14.05 19.55
C ALA A 5 14.87 -13.23 18.27
N ASP A 6 15.47 -13.87 17.25
CA ASP A 6 15.78 -13.21 15.98
C ASP A 6 14.50 -12.82 15.22
N GLY A 7 13.49 -13.69 15.22
CA GLY A 7 12.18 -13.41 14.64
C GLY A 7 11.46 -12.25 15.36
N LEU A 8 11.60 -12.16 16.69
CA LEU A 8 11.02 -11.07 17.48
C LEU A 8 11.72 -9.73 17.19
N VAL A 9 13.06 -9.72 17.09
CA VAL A 9 13.84 -8.52 16.73
C VAL A 9 13.45 -8.03 15.34
N LEU A 10 13.36 -8.93 14.36
CA LEU A 10 12.97 -8.59 13.00
C LEU A 10 11.55 -8.03 12.93
N GLU A 11 10.60 -8.67 13.63
CA GLU A 11 9.21 -8.21 13.70
C GLU A 11 9.12 -6.83 14.36
N ALA A 12 9.80 -6.63 15.48
CA ALA A 12 9.82 -5.35 16.21
C ALA A 12 10.43 -4.23 15.37
N TRP A 13 11.54 -4.48 14.69
CA TRP A 13 12.17 -3.51 13.79
C TRP A 13 11.23 -3.13 12.63
N ALA A 14 10.65 -4.13 11.95
CA ALA A 14 9.80 -3.89 10.79
C ALA A 14 8.50 -3.17 11.16
N GLN A 15 7.92 -3.51 12.32
CA GLN A 15 6.73 -2.84 12.86
C GLN A 15 7.06 -1.42 13.33
N GLY A 16 8.21 -1.22 13.96
CA GLY A 16 8.70 0.11 14.35
C GLY A 16 8.90 1.02 13.13
N PHE A 17 9.51 0.51 12.05
CA PHE A 17 9.65 1.24 10.79
C PHE A 17 8.29 1.60 10.19
N MET A 18 7.35 0.65 10.14
CA MET A 18 6.00 0.88 9.61
C MET A 18 5.26 1.94 10.43
N LEU A 19 5.23 1.80 11.76
CA LEU A 19 4.59 2.78 12.65
C LEU A 19 5.22 4.17 12.52
N GLY A 20 6.55 4.26 12.60
CA GLY A 20 7.28 5.52 12.50
C GLY A 20 7.04 6.22 11.17
N GLY A 21 7.12 5.47 10.06
CA GLY A 21 6.83 5.99 8.73
C GLY A 21 5.40 6.53 8.59
N LEU A 22 4.41 5.78 9.07
CA LEU A 22 3.00 6.20 9.04
C LEU A 22 2.74 7.42 9.91
N ILE A 23 3.38 7.55 11.09
CA ILE A 23 3.26 8.72 11.95
C ILE A 23 3.83 9.97 11.25
N ILE A 24 5.02 9.87 10.67
CA ILE A 24 5.65 10.99 9.96
C ILE A 24 4.78 11.41 8.76
N MET A 25 4.33 10.46 7.93
CA MET A 25 3.44 10.74 6.80
C MET A 25 2.13 11.36 7.25
N SER A 26 1.56 10.88 8.37
CA SER A 26 0.36 11.46 8.97
C SER A 26 0.58 12.90 9.41
N ALA A 27 1.71 13.20 10.06
CA ALA A 27 2.05 14.57 10.47
C ALA A 27 2.20 15.51 9.28
N ILE A 28 2.90 15.07 8.22
CA ILE A 28 3.05 15.84 6.96
C ILE A 28 1.67 16.08 6.32
N THR A 29 0.86 15.03 6.20
CA THR A 29 -0.50 15.11 5.64
C THR A 29 -1.38 16.06 6.45
N LEU A 30 -1.30 16.04 7.79
CA LEU A 30 -2.05 16.95 8.65
C LEU A 30 -1.60 18.40 8.50
N ALA A 31 -0.30 18.64 8.36
CA ALA A 31 0.27 19.97 8.17
C ALA A 31 -0.05 20.56 6.80
N ASN A 32 -0.04 19.75 5.74
CA ASN A 32 -0.19 20.20 4.36
C ASN A 32 -1.64 20.21 3.85
N MET A 33 -2.53 19.37 4.40
CA MET A 33 -3.88 19.24 3.86
C MET A 33 -4.87 20.30 4.32
N ARG A 34 -5.63 20.83 3.35
CA ARG A 34 -6.74 21.77 3.56
C ARG A 34 -7.76 21.23 4.58
N ARG A 35 -8.31 22.15 5.38
CA ARG A 35 -9.23 21.90 6.53
C ARG A 35 -10.42 20.96 6.25
N LYS A 36 -10.80 20.72 4.98
CA LYS A 36 -12.00 19.94 4.59
C LYS A 36 -11.75 18.49 4.13
N VAL A 37 -10.51 18.00 4.05
CA VAL A 37 -10.23 16.62 3.58
C VAL A 37 -10.03 15.66 4.77
N LEU A 38 -11.13 15.30 5.46
CA LEU A 38 -11.10 14.42 6.64
C LEU A 38 -10.80 12.95 6.29
N LEU A 39 -11.24 12.48 5.12
CA LEU A 39 -11.15 11.07 4.74
C LEU A 39 -9.70 10.57 4.73
N HIS A 40 -8.79 11.29 4.08
CA HIS A 40 -7.37 10.90 4.04
C HIS A 40 -6.68 11.03 5.40
N LYS A 41 -7.13 11.97 6.26
CA LYS A 41 -6.62 12.07 7.64
C LYS A 41 -7.00 10.84 8.45
N LEU A 42 -8.22 10.33 8.30
CA LEU A 42 -8.68 9.13 8.99
C LEU A 42 -8.01 7.86 8.45
N ILE A 43 -7.84 7.76 7.12
CA ILE A 43 -7.27 6.57 6.52
C ILE A 43 -5.79 6.37 6.88
N LEU A 44 -4.98 7.44 6.86
CA LEU A 44 -3.57 7.37 7.26
C LEU A 44 -3.40 7.16 8.78
N LEU A 45 -4.21 7.83 9.60
CA LEU A 45 -3.95 7.98 11.03
C LEU A 45 -4.60 6.89 11.89
N LEU A 46 -5.74 6.32 11.48
CA LEU A 46 -6.44 5.27 12.24
C LEU A 46 -6.29 3.88 11.61
N PHE A 47 -6.40 3.76 10.29
CA PHE A 47 -6.52 2.44 9.67
C PHE A 47 -5.18 1.75 9.39
N GLY A 48 -4.08 2.50 9.24
CA GLY A 48 -2.73 1.92 9.09
C GLY A 48 -1.98 1.73 10.41
N THR A 49 -2.13 2.66 11.36
CA THR A 49 -1.34 2.69 12.60
C THR A 49 -1.78 1.64 13.61
N LEU A 50 -3.08 1.32 13.68
CA LEU A 50 -3.62 0.33 14.62
C LEU A 50 -3.01 -1.05 14.39
N GLN A 51 -2.75 -1.45 13.15
CA GLN A 51 -2.06 -2.72 12.87
C GLN A 51 -0.64 -2.74 13.47
N SER A 52 0.04 -1.60 13.44
CA SER A 52 1.45 -1.50 13.84
C SER A 52 1.67 -1.59 15.35
N PHE A 53 0.63 -1.37 16.17
CA PHE A 53 0.72 -1.48 17.64
C PHE A 53 0.57 -2.92 18.16
N SER A 54 0.28 -3.89 17.29
CA SER A 54 0.05 -5.29 17.68
C SER A 54 1.20 -5.91 18.49
N VAL A 55 2.45 -5.52 18.23
CA VAL A 55 3.65 -6.04 18.92
C VAL A 55 3.67 -5.75 20.43
N PHE A 56 2.97 -4.72 20.91
CA PHE A 56 2.95 -4.39 22.33
C PHE A 56 2.07 -5.32 23.17
N PHE A 57 1.20 -6.11 22.53
CA PHE A 57 0.26 -6.99 23.22
C PHE A 57 0.81 -8.41 23.31
N LYS A 58 0.70 -9.02 24.49
CA LYS A 58 1.04 -10.43 24.69
C LYS A 58 -0.18 -11.34 24.45
N PRO A 59 0.01 -12.63 24.12
CA PRO A 59 -1.07 -13.60 24.11
C PRO A 59 -1.85 -13.59 25.43
N PRO A 60 -3.19 -13.71 25.42
CA PRO A 60 -4.05 -13.98 24.26
C PRO A 60 -4.48 -12.72 23.47
N TYR A 61 -4.19 -11.51 23.95
CA TYR A 61 -4.69 -10.26 23.35
C TYR A 61 -4.03 -9.93 22.00
N TYR A 62 -2.82 -10.43 21.77
CA TYR A 62 -2.07 -10.24 20.52
C TYR A 62 -2.89 -10.58 19.27
N GLY A 63 -3.45 -11.80 19.20
CA GLY A 63 -4.19 -12.27 18.03
C GLY A 63 -5.47 -11.46 17.77
N TRP A 64 -6.16 -11.05 18.83
CA TRP A 64 -7.35 -10.19 18.74
C TRP A 64 -7.02 -8.79 18.22
N TYR A 65 -5.96 -8.17 18.75
CA TYR A 65 -5.56 -6.83 18.33
C TYR A 65 -5.05 -6.83 16.88
N LEU A 66 -4.28 -7.85 16.50
CA LEU A 66 -3.80 -8.04 15.13
C LEU A 66 -4.96 -8.23 14.13
N ALA A 67 -5.98 -9.01 14.50
CA ALA A 67 -7.15 -9.20 13.64
C ALA A 67 -7.99 -7.91 13.52
N ALA A 68 -8.20 -7.19 14.62
CA ALA A 68 -8.90 -5.91 14.60
C ALA A 68 -8.17 -4.88 13.71
N GLY A 69 -6.84 -4.77 13.87
CA GLY A 69 -6.01 -3.94 13.00
C GLY A 69 -6.07 -4.36 11.53
N GLY A 70 -6.09 -5.68 11.26
CA GLY A 70 -6.20 -6.23 9.91
C GLY A 70 -7.51 -5.88 9.22
N VAL A 71 -8.63 -5.87 9.95
CA VAL A 71 -9.93 -5.42 9.44
C VAL A 71 -9.88 -3.95 9.01
N PHE A 72 -9.30 -3.09 9.84
CA PHE A 72 -9.15 -1.67 9.52
C PHE A 72 -8.22 -1.44 8.32
N LEU A 73 -7.11 -2.17 8.26
CA LEU A 73 -6.17 -2.10 7.14
C LEU A 73 -6.84 -2.52 5.82
N ASN A 74 -7.63 -3.60 5.82
CA ASN A 74 -8.36 -4.06 4.63
C ASN A 74 -9.51 -3.14 4.23
N THR A 75 -10.17 -2.52 5.21
CA THR A 75 -11.17 -1.48 4.96
C THR A 75 -10.51 -0.29 4.25
N SER A 76 -9.37 0.17 4.75
CA SER A 76 -8.55 1.22 4.12
C SER A 76 -8.13 0.85 2.70
N TRP A 77 -7.65 -0.37 2.49
CA TRP A 77 -7.24 -0.87 1.18
C TRP A 77 -8.42 -0.86 0.18
N SER A 78 -9.59 -1.35 0.61
CA SER A 78 -10.80 -1.35 -0.23
C SER A 78 -11.24 0.07 -0.59
N MET A 79 -11.23 0.99 0.38
CA MET A 79 -11.54 2.40 0.14
C MET A 79 -10.56 3.04 -0.85
N HIS A 80 -9.26 2.79 -0.71
CA HIS A 80 -8.23 3.34 -1.62
C HIS A 80 -8.45 2.87 -3.06
N ASN A 81 -8.76 1.58 -3.28
CA ASN A 81 -9.04 1.07 -4.63
C ASN A 81 -10.31 1.68 -5.24
N VAL A 82 -11.37 1.87 -4.44
CA VAL A 82 -12.59 2.55 -4.92
C VAL A 82 -12.32 4.01 -5.27
N ILE A 83 -11.55 4.73 -4.45
CA ILE A 83 -11.19 6.13 -4.74
C ILE A 83 -10.30 6.21 -5.99
N ALA A 84 -9.32 5.31 -6.12
CA ALA A 84 -8.45 5.26 -7.28
C ALA A 84 -9.22 4.94 -8.57
N TRP A 85 -10.22 4.05 -8.50
CA TRP A 85 -11.17 3.82 -9.58
C TRP A 85 -11.93 5.08 -9.95
N LEU A 86 -12.54 5.78 -8.99
CA LEU A 86 -13.29 7.01 -9.25
C LEU A 86 -12.43 8.08 -9.92
N LYS A 87 -11.17 8.22 -9.49
CA LYS A 87 -10.20 9.15 -10.10
C LYS A 87 -9.80 8.73 -11.52
N ASN A 88 -9.63 7.44 -11.78
CA ASN A 88 -9.25 6.93 -13.10
C ASN A 88 -10.44 6.77 -14.06
N LYS A 89 -11.68 6.70 -13.56
CA LYS A 89 -12.89 6.46 -14.33
C LYS A 89 -13.04 7.35 -15.58
N PRO A 90 -12.72 8.66 -15.57
CA PRO A 90 -12.81 9.51 -16.76
C PRO A 90 -11.84 9.11 -17.89
N PHE A 91 -10.78 8.39 -17.58
CA PHE A 91 -9.74 7.96 -18.53
C PHE A 91 -9.94 6.53 -19.03
N LEU A 92 -10.91 5.78 -18.48
CA LEU A 92 -11.12 4.36 -18.77
C LEU A 92 -12.36 4.15 -19.66
N SER A 93 -12.27 3.18 -20.58
CA SER A 93 -13.45 2.68 -21.30
C SER A 93 -14.43 2.00 -20.33
N ARG A 94 -15.73 2.02 -20.66
CA ARG A 94 -16.79 1.41 -19.83
C ARG A 94 -16.52 -0.05 -19.46
N LYS A 95 -15.98 -0.83 -20.40
CA LYS A 95 -15.62 -2.24 -20.17
C LYS A 95 -14.49 -2.38 -19.14
N VAL A 96 -13.43 -1.60 -19.30
CA VAL A 96 -12.26 -1.62 -18.38
C VAL A 96 -12.65 -1.11 -17.00
N SER A 97 -13.50 -0.08 -16.92
CA SER A 97 -14.01 0.45 -15.67
C SER A 97 -14.85 -0.59 -14.89
N LEU A 98 -15.70 -1.36 -15.58
CA LEU A 98 -16.48 -2.44 -14.99
C LEU A 98 -15.60 -3.62 -14.55
N LEU A 99 -14.60 -3.99 -15.36
CA LEU A 99 -13.63 -5.03 -14.99
C LEU A 99 -12.83 -4.64 -13.74
N TYR A 100 -12.39 -3.38 -13.64
CA TYR A 100 -11.64 -2.88 -12.50
C TYR A 100 -12.45 -3.01 -11.20
N ILE A 101 -13.66 -2.45 -11.15
CA ILE A 101 -14.46 -2.48 -9.93
C ILE A 101 -15.03 -3.87 -9.66
N GLY A 102 -15.36 -4.62 -10.70
CA GLY A 102 -15.81 -6.01 -10.59
C GLY A 102 -14.76 -6.91 -9.96
N SER A 103 -13.48 -6.74 -10.32
CA SER A 103 -12.40 -7.50 -9.69
C SER A 103 -12.13 -7.05 -8.25
N VAL A 104 -12.26 -5.76 -7.90
CA VAL A 104 -12.18 -5.30 -6.49
C VAL A 104 -13.26 -5.93 -5.61
N ILE A 105 -14.47 -6.13 -6.15
CA ILE A 105 -15.57 -6.79 -5.44
C ILE A 105 -15.30 -8.30 -5.34
N ALA A 106 -14.82 -8.92 -6.41
CA ALA A 106 -14.55 -10.36 -6.46
C ALA A 106 -13.48 -10.83 -5.47
N VAL A 107 -12.58 -9.94 -5.04
CA VAL A 107 -11.52 -10.29 -4.07
C VAL A 107 -11.93 -10.13 -2.60
N GLN A 108 -13.09 -9.52 -2.31
CA GLN A 108 -13.56 -9.37 -0.93
C GLN A 108 -13.72 -10.71 -0.17
N PRO A 109 -14.23 -11.80 -0.78
CA PRO A 109 -14.28 -13.11 -0.11
C PRO A 109 -12.90 -13.64 0.29
N TYR A 110 -11.87 -13.42 -0.54
CA TYR A 110 -10.50 -13.80 -0.20
C TYR A 110 -10.02 -13.03 1.04
N TRP A 111 -10.27 -11.72 1.12
CA TRP A 111 -9.87 -10.94 2.28
C TRP A 111 -10.57 -11.36 3.57
N ILE A 112 -11.84 -11.76 3.50
CA ILE A 112 -12.56 -12.32 4.65
C ILE A 112 -11.90 -13.64 5.10
N LEU A 113 -11.60 -14.53 4.16
CA LEU A 113 -10.90 -15.79 4.43
C LEU A 113 -9.53 -15.53 5.09
N GLU A 114 -8.75 -14.61 4.53
CA GLU A 114 -7.42 -14.26 5.02
C GLU A 114 -7.46 -13.73 6.46
N MET A 115 -8.44 -12.90 6.82
CA MET A 115 -8.61 -12.41 8.19
C MET A 115 -8.94 -13.53 9.18
N VAL A 116 -9.81 -14.47 8.79
CA VAL A 116 -10.13 -15.64 9.62
C VAL A 116 -8.90 -16.55 9.75
N ALA A 117 -8.20 -16.83 8.65
CA ALA A 117 -7.01 -17.66 8.63
C ALA A 117 -5.89 -17.06 9.50
N ALA A 118 -5.64 -15.75 9.38
CA ALA A 118 -4.69 -15.04 10.21
C ALA A 118 -5.08 -15.09 11.70
N PHE A 119 -6.35 -14.84 12.04
CA PHE A 119 -6.82 -14.93 13.42
C PHE A 119 -6.61 -16.33 14.00
N LEU A 120 -6.94 -17.39 13.26
CA LEU A 120 -6.75 -18.77 13.71
C LEU A 120 -5.27 -19.14 13.86
N TYR A 121 -4.41 -18.64 12.97
CA TYR A 121 -2.97 -18.89 13.01
C TYR A 121 -2.28 -18.20 14.20
N PHE A 122 -2.60 -16.92 14.45
CA PHE A 122 -1.98 -16.17 15.54
C PHE A 122 -2.55 -16.47 16.93
N ASN A 123 -3.66 -17.23 17.02
CA ASN A 123 -4.20 -17.77 18.27
C ASN A 123 -3.96 -19.28 18.44
N ASP A 124 -3.05 -19.88 17.66
CA ASP A 124 -2.66 -21.30 17.75
C ASP A 124 -3.81 -22.32 17.55
N TYR A 125 -4.84 -21.98 16.76
CA TYR A 125 -5.95 -22.89 16.43
C TYR A 125 -5.73 -23.67 15.13
N ASN A 126 -5.20 -23.03 14.06
CA ASN A 126 -5.06 -23.65 12.74
C ASN A 126 -3.95 -22.99 11.89
N ASN A 127 -3.27 -23.76 11.05
CA ASN A 127 -2.23 -23.31 10.12
C ASN A 127 -2.75 -22.92 8.73
N LEU A 128 -4.05 -22.67 8.56
CA LEU A 128 -4.65 -22.30 7.27
C LEU A 128 -3.95 -21.10 6.60
N PHE A 129 -3.46 -20.15 7.40
CA PHE A 129 -2.77 -18.95 6.94
C PHE A 129 -1.54 -19.24 6.07
N THR A 130 -0.77 -20.29 6.35
CA THR A 130 0.44 -20.59 5.56
C THR A 130 0.11 -20.97 4.11
N TYR A 131 -1.09 -21.50 3.87
CA TYR A 131 -1.56 -21.86 2.52
C TYR A 131 -2.20 -20.69 1.78
N THR A 132 -2.82 -19.74 2.49
CA THR A 132 -3.50 -18.60 1.88
C THR A 132 -2.56 -17.41 1.65
N ARG A 133 -1.51 -17.29 2.46
CA ARG A 133 -0.51 -16.21 2.43
C ARG A 133 0.22 -16.00 1.08
N PRO A 134 0.63 -17.04 0.33
CA PRO A 134 1.25 -16.86 -0.99
C PRO A 134 0.38 -16.12 -2.01
N TRP A 135 -0.94 -16.18 -1.83
CA TRP A 135 -1.91 -15.52 -2.71
C TRP A 135 -2.13 -14.04 -2.37
N GLU A 136 -1.65 -13.57 -1.22
CA GLU A 136 -1.98 -12.23 -0.72
C GLU A 136 -1.51 -11.13 -1.68
N SER A 137 -0.28 -11.23 -2.19
CA SER A 137 0.26 -10.25 -3.14
C SER A 137 -0.57 -10.16 -4.42
N LEU A 138 -1.10 -11.30 -4.91
CA LEU A 138 -1.98 -11.32 -6.09
C LEU A 138 -3.32 -10.65 -5.81
N PHE A 139 -3.86 -10.81 -4.61
CA PHE A 139 -5.16 -10.25 -4.23
C PHE A 139 -5.09 -8.84 -3.63
N ARG A 140 -3.88 -8.29 -3.44
CA ARG A 140 -3.64 -6.95 -2.89
C ARG A 140 -3.12 -5.94 -3.89
N ASP A 141 -2.18 -6.33 -4.74
CA ASP A 141 -1.30 -5.39 -5.45
C ASP A 141 -1.69 -5.03 -6.91
N PRO A 142 -2.44 -5.86 -7.69
CA PRO A 142 -2.71 -5.56 -9.11
C PRO A 142 -3.40 -4.22 -9.38
N TRP A 143 -4.36 -3.83 -8.54
CA TRP A 143 -5.13 -2.59 -8.74
C TRP A 143 -4.29 -1.34 -8.58
N TRP A 144 -3.36 -1.34 -7.62
CA TRP A 144 -2.42 -0.24 -7.40
C TRP A 144 -1.41 -0.12 -8.55
N LEU A 145 -0.90 -1.26 -9.05
CA LEU A 145 -0.04 -1.28 -10.23
C LEU A 145 -0.78 -0.74 -11.47
N PHE A 146 -2.02 -1.19 -11.68
CA PHE A 146 -2.84 -0.73 -12.80
C PHE A 146 -3.14 0.76 -12.73
N THR A 147 -3.62 1.27 -11.59
CA THR A 147 -4.02 2.68 -11.46
C THR A 147 -2.85 3.59 -11.72
N THR A 148 -1.67 3.18 -11.28
CA THR A 148 -0.48 3.99 -11.45
C THR A 148 0.09 3.92 -12.86
N ALA A 149 0.16 2.73 -13.47
CA ALA A 149 0.52 2.58 -14.87
C ALA A 149 -0.45 3.38 -15.78
N SER A 150 -1.74 3.35 -15.48
CA SER A 150 -2.76 4.15 -16.18
C SER A 150 -2.50 5.66 -16.05
N LEU A 151 -2.14 6.13 -14.85
CA LEU A 151 -1.82 7.55 -14.63
C LEU A 151 -0.63 7.99 -15.49
N PHE A 152 0.47 7.23 -15.46
CA PHE A 152 1.67 7.53 -16.25
C PHE A 152 1.43 7.44 -17.75
N TRP A 153 0.67 6.42 -18.19
CA TRP A 153 0.30 6.28 -19.59
C TRP A 153 -0.47 7.50 -20.10
N ASN A 154 -1.41 8.01 -19.30
CA ASN A 154 -2.17 9.21 -19.64
C ASN A 154 -1.30 10.48 -19.67
N ILE A 155 -0.36 10.64 -18.73
CA ILE A 155 0.59 11.77 -18.74
C ILE A 155 1.45 11.74 -20.00
N LYS A 156 2.06 10.58 -20.31
CA LYS A 156 2.92 10.41 -21.49
C LYS A 156 2.16 10.69 -22.79
N ARG A 157 0.93 10.19 -22.91
CA ARG A 157 0.11 10.34 -24.13
C ARG A 157 -0.43 11.76 -24.34
N ARG A 158 -0.64 12.54 -23.28
CA ARG A 158 -1.24 13.89 -23.38
C ARG A 158 -0.23 15.03 -23.46
N TYR A 159 0.97 14.85 -22.88
CA TYR A 159 1.95 15.92 -22.77
C TYR A 159 3.24 15.67 -23.57
N GLU A 160 3.34 14.51 -24.25
CA GLU A 160 4.51 14.07 -25.04
C GLU A 160 5.87 14.12 -24.30
N PHE A 161 5.89 14.33 -22.98
CA PHE A 161 7.12 14.41 -22.20
C PHE A 161 7.77 13.04 -22.01
N SER A 162 9.10 13.01 -22.12
CA SER A 162 9.91 11.89 -21.66
C SER A 162 9.94 11.84 -20.13
N LEU A 163 10.02 10.64 -19.53
CA LEU A 163 10.07 10.47 -18.07
C LEU A 163 11.23 11.26 -17.43
N ILE A 164 12.35 11.41 -18.13
CA ILE A 164 13.52 12.16 -17.64
C ILE A 164 13.24 13.67 -17.62
N GLU A 165 12.60 14.19 -18.66
CA GLU A 165 12.19 15.60 -18.71
C GLU A 165 11.14 15.90 -17.64
N LEU A 166 10.22 14.97 -17.45
CA LEU A 166 9.16 15.04 -16.44
C LEU A 166 9.74 15.15 -15.02
N VAL A 167 10.79 14.37 -14.72
CA VAL A 167 11.50 14.43 -13.43
C VAL A 167 12.31 15.73 -13.29
N ARG A 168 12.90 16.26 -14.38
CA ARG A 168 13.60 17.56 -14.34
C ARG A 168 12.65 18.72 -14.08
N VAL A 169 11.46 18.70 -14.68
CA VAL A 169 10.44 19.75 -14.48
C VAL A 169 9.79 19.64 -13.10
N SER A 170 9.58 18.42 -12.60
CA SER A 170 9.03 18.18 -11.26
C SER A 170 9.82 17.09 -10.51
N PRO A 171 10.83 17.47 -9.70
CA PRO A 171 11.60 16.53 -8.89
C PRO A 171 10.74 15.68 -7.94
N ARG A 172 9.59 16.21 -7.52
CA ARG A 172 8.61 15.49 -6.67
C ARG A 172 8.03 14.27 -7.38
N LEU A 173 7.79 14.34 -8.69
CA LEU A 173 7.35 13.18 -9.45
C LEU A 173 8.46 12.13 -9.56
N GLY A 174 9.73 12.54 -9.60
CA GLY A 174 10.86 11.62 -9.50
C GLY A 174 10.89 10.85 -8.18
N MET A 175 10.67 11.53 -7.06
CA MET A 175 10.56 10.89 -5.74
C MET A 175 9.40 9.89 -5.69
N LEU A 176 8.25 10.25 -6.28
CA LEU A 176 7.11 9.36 -6.40
C LEU A 176 7.45 8.09 -7.19
N LEU A 177 8.09 8.23 -8.36
CA LEU A 177 8.52 7.12 -9.20
C LEU A 177 9.53 6.22 -8.49
N ALA A 178 10.50 6.80 -7.79
CA ALA A 178 11.47 6.06 -7.01
C ALA A 178 10.80 5.25 -5.89
N ALA A 179 9.90 5.87 -5.12
CA ALA A 179 9.15 5.21 -4.06
C ALA A 179 8.32 4.03 -4.60
N MET A 180 7.72 4.21 -5.78
CA MET A 180 6.99 3.16 -6.45
C MET A 180 7.86 1.97 -6.86
N ILE A 181 9.00 2.22 -7.51
CA ILE A 181 9.94 1.17 -7.92
C ILE A 181 10.42 0.40 -6.70
N MET A 182 10.77 1.12 -5.62
CA MET A 182 11.16 0.50 -4.36
C MET A 182 10.04 -0.38 -3.78
N SER A 183 8.79 0.08 -3.82
CA SER A 183 7.65 -0.73 -3.39
C SER A 183 7.51 -2.02 -4.20
N ILE A 184 7.66 -1.95 -5.53
CA ILE A 184 7.61 -3.14 -6.41
C ILE A 184 8.73 -4.13 -6.07
N ILE A 185 9.95 -3.64 -5.85
CA ILE A 185 11.08 -4.49 -5.44
C ILE A 185 10.73 -5.23 -4.15
N PHE A 186 10.19 -4.54 -3.15
CA PHE A 186 9.80 -5.19 -1.89
C PHE A 186 8.63 -6.16 -2.04
N ILE A 187 7.67 -5.92 -2.94
CA ILE A 187 6.62 -6.90 -3.25
C ILE A 187 7.23 -8.17 -3.86
N ILE A 188 8.20 -8.03 -4.77
CA ILE A 188 8.90 -9.18 -5.36
C ILE A 188 9.64 -9.95 -4.27
N CYS A 189 10.39 -9.27 -3.39
CA CYS A 189 11.05 -9.89 -2.25
C CYS A 189 10.06 -10.59 -1.31
N ASP A 190 8.89 -10.00 -1.06
CA ASP A 190 7.82 -10.59 -0.24
C ASP A 190 7.33 -11.91 -0.86
N VAL A 191 7.03 -11.93 -2.16
CA VAL A 191 6.60 -13.13 -2.89
C VAL A 191 7.69 -14.21 -2.88
N LEU A 192 8.95 -13.84 -3.15
CA LEU A 192 10.07 -14.79 -3.17
C LEU A 192 10.35 -15.40 -1.78
N SER A 193 10.13 -14.63 -0.72
CA SER A 193 10.26 -15.09 0.66
C SER A 193 9.10 -16.02 1.06
N VAL A 194 7.85 -15.64 0.77
CA VAL A 194 6.65 -16.44 1.09
C VAL A 194 6.57 -17.74 0.27
N THR A 195 7.15 -17.78 -0.93
CA THR A 195 7.25 -19.00 -1.75
C THR A 195 8.46 -19.87 -1.39
N HIS A 196 9.19 -19.54 -0.33
CA HIS A 196 10.39 -20.23 0.15
C HIS A 196 11.53 -20.32 -0.87
N VAL A 197 11.54 -19.46 -1.90
CA VAL A 197 12.65 -19.35 -2.85
C VAL A 197 13.85 -18.69 -2.17
N ILE A 198 13.60 -17.67 -1.34
CA ILE A 198 14.59 -17.13 -0.41
C ILE A 198 14.40 -17.87 0.91
N LYS A 199 15.39 -18.67 1.32
CA LYS A 199 15.40 -19.31 2.64
C LYS A 199 15.57 -18.23 3.70
N SER A 200 14.45 -17.77 4.24
CA SER A 200 14.42 -17.01 5.47
C SER A 200 14.18 -18.00 6.60
N ASP A 201 15.05 -18.05 7.60
CA ASP A 201 14.82 -18.84 8.83
C ASP A 201 13.68 -18.26 9.70
N SER A 202 12.99 -17.22 9.22
CA SER A 202 11.88 -16.60 9.94
C SER A 202 10.56 -17.31 9.65
N SER A 203 9.71 -17.47 10.67
CA SER A 203 8.41 -18.13 10.53
C SER A 203 7.53 -17.41 9.50
N ASP A 204 6.76 -18.14 8.68
CA ASP A 204 5.99 -17.68 7.50
C ASP A 204 5.09 -16.43 7.70
N GLY A 205 4.80 -16.04 8.95
CA GLY A 205 4.06 -14.83 9.29
C GLY A 205 4.91 -13.58 9.56
N ILE A 206 6.24 -13.69 9.63
CA ILE A 206 7.17 -12.61 10.02
C ILE A 206 7.99 -12.23 8.78
N ASN A 207 7.35 -11.53 7.86
CA ASN A 207 8.05 -11.02 6.68
C ASN A 207 8.12 -9.49 6.74
N PRO A 208 9.33 -8.87 6.76
CA PRO A 208 9.46 -7.42 6.77
C PRO A 208 9.10 -6.78 5.42
N PHE A 209 9.19 -7.53 4.31
CA PHE A 209 9.12 -6.95 2.97
C PHE A 209 7.75 -6.37 2.64
N TRP A 210 6.64 -7.00 3.04
CA TRP A 210 5.31 -6.42 2.81
C TRP A 210 5.10 -5.11 3.58
N LYS A 211 5.65 -4.98 4.79
CA LYS A 211 5.56 -3.74 5.60
C LYS A 211 6.35 -2.62 4.95
N LEU A 212 7.55 -2.93 4.47
CA LEU A 212 8.37 -1.98 3.70
C LEU A 212 7.62 -1.55 2.43
N ALA A 213 7.12 -2.51 1.65
CA ALA A 213 6.33 -2.23 0.44
C ALA A 213 5.13 -1.33 0.75
N PHE A 214 4.44 -1.58 1.86
CA PHE A 214 3.29 -0.78 2.32
C PHE A 214 3.69 0.66 2.65
N VAL A 215 4.77 0.88 3.40
CA VAL A 215 5.27 2.24 3.71
C VAL A 215 5.58 3.03 2.44
N PHE A 216 6.24 2.41 1.46
CA PHE A 216 6.53 3.07 0.19
C PHE A 216 5.27 3.35 -0.65
N LYS A 217 4.24 2.49 -0.59
CA LYS A 217 2.92 2.79 -1.21
C LYS A 217 2.27 3.99 -0.57
N CYS A 218 2.22 4.04 0.77
CA CYS A 218 1.67 5.18 1.50
C CYS A 218 2.44 6.47 1.19
N LEU A 219 3.77 6.39 0.99
CA LEU A 219 4.59 7.52 0.59
C LEU A 219 4.20 8.02 -0.80
N THR A 220 4.02 7.12 -1.77
CA THR A 220 3.51 7.45 -3.11
C THR A 220 2.15 8.15 -3.01
N ASP A 221 1.22 7.62 -2.22
CA ASP A 221 -0.12 8.21 -2.07
C ASP A 221 -0.07 9.60 -1.43
N THR A 222 0.79 9.79 -0.42
CA THR A 222 1.00 11.09 0.23
C THR A 222 1.54 12.13 -0.76
N ILE A 223 2.54 11.75 -1.58
CA ILE A 223 3.12 12.66 -2.60
C ILE A 223 2.10 13.00 -3.69
N ILE A 224 1.25 12.05 -4.09
CA ILE A 224 0.16 12.30 -5.05
C ILE A 224 -0.85 13.31 -4.50
N LEU A 225 -1.19 13.23 -3.21
CA LEU A 225 -2.23 14.04 -2.59
C LEU A 225 -1.81 15.49 -2.35
N ASP A 226 -0.57 15.72 -1.95
CA ASP A 226 -0.13 17.05 -1.54
C ASP A 226 0.03 18.02 -2.73
N ASP A 227 0.49 17.56 -3.90
CA ASP A 227 0.93 18.52 -4.93
C ASP A 227 0.88 18.02 -6.39
N PHE A 228 0.22 16.89 -6.67
CA PHE A 228 0.11 16.38 -8.04
C PHE A 228 -0.56 17.40 -8.99
N LYS A 229 -1.57 18.13 -8.50
CA LYS A 229 -2.25 19.15 -9.30
C LYS A 229 -1.31 20.29 -9.67
N THR A 230 -0.57 20.84 -8.72
CA THR A 230 0.41 21.91 -8.97
C THR A 230 1.52 21.45 -9.90
N ALA A 231 2.00 20.21 -9.75
CA ALA A 231 2.98 19.63 -10.67
C ALA A 231 2.42 19.51 -12.09
N LEU A 232 1.17 19.07 -12.23
CA LEU A 232 0.49 18.95 -13.53
C LEU A 232 0.20 20.32 -14.16
N ASP A 233 -0.14 21.32 -13.34
CA ASP A 233 -0.33 22.71 -13.78
C ASP A 233 1.00 23.31 -14.30
N LYS A 234 2.13 23.09 -13.59
CA LYS A 234 3.47 23.48 -14.07
C LYS A 234 3.86 22.79 -15.38
N LEU A 235 3.53 21.51 -15.52
CA LEU A 235 3.78 20.75 -16.75
C LEU A 235 2.93 21.28 -17.91
N LYS A 236 1.67 21.63 -17.62
CA LYS A 236 0.77 22.26 -18.59
C LYS A 236 1.31 23.61 -19.04
N GLU A 237 1.72 24.48 -18.12
CA GLU A 237 2.33 25.78 -18.42
C GLU A 237 3.60 25.61 -19.27
N HIS A 238 4.48 24.67 -18.91
CA HIS A 238 5.69 24.41 -19.69
C HIS A 238 5.42 23.87 -21.10
N HIS A 239 4.39 23.04 -21.25
CA HIS A 239 3.94 22.56 -22.57
C HIS A 239 3.38 23.70 -23.44
N PHE A 240 2.53 24.57 -22.88
CA PHE A 240 2.02 25.74 -23.61
C PHE A 240 3.10 26.76 -23.94
N ALA A 241 4.16 26.88 -23.14
CA ALA A 241 5.30 27.75 -23.43
C ALA A 241 6.24 27.20 -24.53
N LYS A 242 6.15 25.91 -24.87
CA LYS A 242 6.93 25.27 -25.94
C LYS A 242 6.20 25.22 -27.29
N MET A 243 4.87 25.42 -27.31
CA MET A 243 4.06 25.59 -28.52
C MET A 243 4.09 27.04 -28.99
#